data_AF-A0A2S2R3D1-F1
#
_entry.id   AF-A0A2S2R3D1-F1
#
_cell.length_a   1.000
_cell.length_b   1.000
_cell.length_c   1.000
_cell.angle_alpha   90.00
_cell.angle_beta   90.00
_cell.angle_gamma   90.00
#
_symmetry.space_group_name_H-M   'P 1'
#
loop_
_entity.id
_entity.type
_entity.pdbx_description
1 polymer ?
#
loop_
_entity_poly.entity_id
_entity_poly.type
_entity_poly.pdbx_seq_one_letter_code
_entity_poly.pdbx_strand_id
1 'polypeptide(L)'
;NFIKDELSQIGFSVRNITNIQSKITKTALPIFFVDLKPDSRNVNIFNLSSLCYIKIKIEEPHSRTDLPQCHRCQAYGHTKTYCNREPRCVRCLPKSLCDTKTWLNSILEDHKL
;
A
#
# COMPACT_ATOMS: atom_id res chain seq x y z
N ASN A 1 9.95 -2.84 -22.72
CA ASN A 1 9.08 -1.89 -21.96
C ASN A 1 9.81 -0.57 -22.09
N PHE A 2 9.30 0.37 -22.88
CA PHE A 2 10.09 1.50 -23.39
C PHE A 2 10.89 2.24 -22.30
N ILE A 3 10.26 2.49 -21.15
CA ILE A 3 10.90 3.11 -19.97
C ILE A 3 12.11 2.29 -19.48
N LYS A 4 11.97 0.95 -19.39
CA LYS A 4 13.05 0.05 -18.96
C LYS A 4 14.23 0.09 -19.94
N ASP A 5 13.91 0.08 -21.22
CA ASP A 5 14.89 -0.04 -22.29
C ASP A 5 15.73 1.24 -22.37
N GLU A 6 15.10 2.41 -22.29
CA GLU A 6 15.79 3.71 -22.30
C GLU A 6 16.58 3.96 -21.01
N LEU A 7 16.04 3.64 -19.83
CA LEU A 7 16.81 3.73 -18.58
C LEU A 7 18.05 2.81 -18.62
N SER A 8 17.95 1.66 -19.25
CA SER A 8 19.08 0.75 -19.43
C SER A 8 20.13 1.32 -20.39
N GLN A 9 19.70 2.01 -21.47
CA GLN A 9 20.59 2.71 -22.40
C GLN A 9 21.32 3.89 -21.74
N ILE A 10 20.66 4.61 -20.83
CA ILE A 10 21.27 5.69 -20.03
C ILE A 10 22.27 5.12 -19.00
N GLY A 11 22.20 3.82 -18.70
CA GLY A 11 23.16 3.11 -17.85
C GLY A 11 22.64 2.76 -16.44
N PHE A 12 21.33 2.86 -16.20
CA PHE A 12 20.69 2.46 -14.95
C PHE A 12 20.22 1.00 -15.01
N SER A 13 20.46 0.24 -13.93
CA SER A 13 19.98 -1.15 -13.84
C SER A 13 18.61 -1.20 -13.17
N VAL A 14 17.57 -1.40 -13.97
CA VAL A 14 16.18 -1.45 -13.49
C VAL A 14 15.78 -2.86 -13.04
N ARG A 15 15.29 -2.99 -11.80
CA ARG A 15 14.75 -4.22 -11.22
C ARG A 15 13.27 -4.40 -11.59
N ASN A 16 12.46 -3.37 -11.36
CA ASN A 16 11.02 -3.44 -11.57
C ASN A 16 10.45 -2.06 -11.94
N ILE A 17 9.35 -2.04 -12.70
CA ILE A 17 8.60 -0.83 -13.04
C ILE A 17 7.13 -1.13 -12.84
N THR A 18 6.45 -0.31 -12.03
CA THR A 18 5.02 -0.46 -11.71
C THR A 18 4.28 0.83 -12.04
N ASN A 19 3.20 0.75 -12.82
CA ASN A 19 2.32 1.89 -13.07
C ASN A 19 1.39 2.08 -11.85
N ILE A 20 1.30 3.31 -11.35
CA ILE A 20 0.41 3.66 -10.25
C ILE A 20 -1.02 3.83 -10.77
N GLN A 21 -1.97 3.16 -10.12
CA GLN A 21 -3.38 3.37 -10.40
C GLN A 21 -4.02 4.34 -9.40
N SER A 22 -4.99 5.11 -9.89
CA SER A 22 -5.87 5.90 -9.05
C SER A 22 -6.58 5.00 -8.03
N LYS A 23 -6.55 5.38 -6.75
CA LYS A 23 -7.21 4.61 -5.68
C LYS A 23 -8.71 4.52 -5.88
N ILE A 24 -9.31 5.57 -6.45
CA ILE A 24 -10.76 5.74 -6.64
C ILE A 24 -11.19 5.06 -7.95
N THR A 25 -10.67 5.52 -9.09
CA THR A 25 -11.14 5.10 -10.42
C THR A 25 -10.47 3.85 -10.96
N LYS A 26 -9.40 3.35 -10.30
CA LYS A 26 -8.56 2.23 -10.75
C LYS A 26 -7.91 2.41 -12.13
N THR A 27 -7.97 3.62 -12.68
CA THR A 27 -7.33 3.97 -13.95
C THR A 27 -5.82 4.15 -13.73
N ALA A 28 -5.02 3.75 -14.73
CA ALA A 28 -3.58 3.97 -14.74
C ALA A 28 -3.28 5.47 -14.78
N LEU A 29 -2.36 5.92 -13.93
CA LEU A 29 -1.88 7.29 -13.92
C LEU A 29 -0.62 7.40 -14.78
N PRO A 30 -0.27 8.62 -15.25
CA PRO A 30 1.02 8.88 -15.87
C PRO A 30 2.15 8.94 -14.82
N ILE A 31 2.14 8.04 -13.84
CA ILE A 31 3.09 7.97 -12.74
C ILE A 31 3.57 6.52 -12.61
N PHE A 32 4.87 6.35 -12.48
CA PHE A 32 5.52 5.04 -12.43
C PHE A 32 6.44 4.96 -11.22
N PHE A 33 6.38 3.85 -10.50
CA PHE A 33 7.42 3.45 -9.56
C PHE A 33 8.49 2.68 -10.31
N VAL A 34 9.74 3.11 -10.15
CA VAL A 34 10.91 2.47 -10.74
C VAL A 34 11.83 1.99 -9.63
N ASP A 35 11.99 0.68 -9.51
CA ASP A 35 12.93 0.07 -8.59
C ASP A 35 14.26 -0.15 -9.31
N LEU A 36 15.32 0.51 -8.85
CA LEU A 36 16.67 0.32 -9.36
C LEU A 36 17.44 -0.70 -8.52
N LYS A 37 18.41 -1.38 -9.12
CA LYS A 37 19.41 -2.13 -8.35
C LYS A 37 20.32 -1.14 -7.63
N PRO A 38 20.82 -1.45 -6.42
CA PRO A 38 21.76 -0.59 -5.70
C PRO A 38 23.01 -0.31 -6.55
N ASP A 39 23.30 0.97 -6.77
CA ASP A 39 24.47 1.49 -7.50
C ASP A 39 24.75 2.92 -7.01
N SER A 40 26.02 3.29 -6.87
CA SER A 40 26.43 4.64 -6.47
C SER A 40 26.00 5.71 -7.47
N ARG A 41 25.84 5.33 -8.74
CA ARG A 41 25.43 6.23 -9.83
C ARG A 41 23.94 6.56 -9.82
N ASN A 42 23.13 5.85 -9.04
CA ASN A 42 21.67 6.06 -9.00
C ASN A 42 21.28 7.46 -8.54
N VAL A 43 22.13 8.16 -7.78
CA VAL A 43 21.89 9.56 -7.37
C VAL A 43 21.71 10.47 -8.60
N ASN A 44 22.37 10.15 -9.71
CA ASN A 44 22.29 10.96 -10.93
C ASN A 44 20.94 10.85 -11.63
N ILE A 45 20.07 9.90 -11.25
CA ILE A 45 18.77 9.75 -11.89
C ILE A 45 17.89 10.99 -11.69
N PHE A 46 18.02 11.70 -10.56
CA PHE A 46 17.24 12.91 -10.28
C PHE A 46 17.58 14.08 -11.21
N ASN A 47 18.71 14.01 -11.92
CA ASN A 47 19.09 15.01 -12.93
C ASN A 47 18.41 14.77 -14.29
N LEU A 48 17.73 13.64 -14.48
CA LEU A 48 17.05 13.32 -15.73
C LEU A 48 15.75 14.13 -15.87
N SER A 49 15.69 14.96 -16.90
CA SER A 49 14.54 15.85 -17.18
C SER A 49 13.64 15.36 -18.33
N SER A 50 14.09 14.36 -19.09
CA SER A 50 13.35 13.79 -20.21
C SER A 50 13.59 12.29 -20.33
N LEU A 51 12.54 11.55 -20.63
CA LEU A 51 12.57 10.13 -20.92
C LEU A 51 11.49 9.81 -21.96
N CYS A 52 11.78 8.97 -22.94
CA CYS A 52 10.88 8.59 -24.03
C CYS A 52 10.33 9.80 -24.81
N TYR A 53 11.17 10.83 -25.04
CA TYR A 53 10.78 12.11 -25.64
C TYR A 53 9.71 12.91 -24.86
N ILE A 54 9.44 12.52 -23.61
CA ILE A 54 8.50 13.19 -22.72
C ILE A 54 9.31 13.91 -21.64
N LYS A 55 8.87 15.11 -21.26
CA LYS A 55 9.42 15.81 -20.09
C LYS A 55 8.92 15.12 -18.82
N ILE A 56 9.85 14.73 -17.96
CA ILE A 56 9.54 14.04 -16.71
C ILE A 56 10.11 14.79 -15.51
N LYS A 57 9.56 14.48 -14.35
CA LYS A 57 10.12 14.88 -13.06
C LYS A 57 10.31 13.61 -12.24
N ILE A 58 11.51 13.40 -11.73
CA ILE A 58 11.83 12.27 -10.87
C ILE A 58 11.85 12.77 -9.43
N GLU A 59 11.13 12.08 -8.56
CA GLU A 59 11.00 12.41 -7.14
C GLU A 59 11.30 11.17 -6.31
N GLU A 60 11.76 11.40 -5.08
CA GLU A 60 11.94 10.31 -4.13
C GLU A 60 10.58 9.67 -3.78
N PRO A 61 10.56 8.35 -3.50
CA PRO A 61 9.37 7.70 -2.99
C PRO A 61 8.89 8.41 -1.72
N HIS A 62 7.65 8.90 -1.76
CA HIS A 62 7.10 9.63 -0.63
C HIS A 62 6.87 8.68 0.55
N SER A 63 7.51 8.97 1.68
CA SER A 63 7.25 8.25 2.93
C SER A 63 5.81 8.47 3.35
N ARG A 64 5.10 7.39 3.70
CA ARG A 64 3.79 7.52 4.33
C ARG A 64 3.97 8.09 5.73
N THR A 65 3.34 9.22 6.01
CA THR A 65 3.30 9.85 7.33
C THR A 65 2.13 9.36 8.19
N ASP A 66 1.30 8.46 7.65
CA ASP A 66 0.14 7.93 8.35
C ASP A 66 0.54 7.13 9.59
N LEU A 67 -0.09 7.43 10.73
CA LEU A 67 0.11 6.65 11.95
C LEU A 67 -0.39 5.20 11.69
N PRO A 68 0.42 4.18 12.00
CA PRO A 68 0.00 2.80 11.79
C PRO A 68 -1.21 2.49 12.68
N GLN A 69 -2.26 1.94 12.07
CA GLN A 69 -3.39 1.38 12.80
C GLN A 69 -3.07 -0.04 13.23
N CYS A 70 -3.15 -0.32 14.53
CA CYS A 70 -2.95 -1.67 15.04
C CYS A 70 -4.16 -2.56 14.69
N HIS A 71 -3.98 -3.53 13.79
CA HIS A 71 -5.06 -4.45 13.41
C HIS A 71 -5.59 -5.34 14.55
N ARG A 72 -4.89 -5.42 15.70
CA ARG A 72 -5.39 -6.13 16.89
C ARG A 72 -6.41 -5.28 17.63
N CYS A 73 -6.03 -4.08 18.09
CA CYS A 73 -6.87 -3.27 18.97
C CYS A 73 -7.52 -2.05 18.29
N GLN A 74 -7.27 -1.83 16.99
CA GLN A 74 -7.74 -0.72 16.15
C GLN A 74 -7.28 0.69 16.55
N ALA A 75 -6.36 0.80 17.51
CA ALA A 75 -5.78 2.08 17.92
C ALA A 75 -4.58 2.46 17.04
N TYR A 76 -4.35 3.76 16.89
CA TYR A 76 -3.24 4.31 16.11
C TYR A 76 -1.94 4.38 16.93
N GLY A 77 -0.81 4.46 16.22
CA GLY A 77 0.51 4.76 16.81
C GLY A 77 1.32 3.54 17.24
N HIS A 78 0.87 2.32 16.95
CA HIS A 78 1.66 1.11 17.16
C HIS A 78 1.23 -0.02 16.22
N THR A 79 2.12 -0.99 16.01
CA THR A 79 1.85 -2.17 15.18
C THR A 79 1.34 -3.34 16.03
N LYS A 80 0.72 -4.34 15.39
CA LYS A 80 0.21 -5.55 16.04
C LYS A 80 1.29 -6.31 16.81
N THR A 81 2.53 -6.31 16.31
CA THR A 81 3.67 -7.05 16.88
C THR A 81 3.95 -6.67 18.33
N TYR A 82 3.73 -5.40 18.69
CA TYR A 82 3.98 -4.86 20.02
C TYR A 82 2.68 -4.50 20.75
N CYS A 83 1.58 -5.21 20.46
CA CYS A 83 0.27 -4.94 21.04
C CYS A 83 -0.20 -6.07 21.96
N ASN A 84 -0.27 -5.78 23.26
CA ASN A 84 -0.85 -6.66 24.29
C ASN A 84 -2.29 -6.29 24.68
N ARG A 85 -2.93 -5.38 23.92
CA ARG A 85 -4.32 -4.98 24.18
C ARG A 85 -5.29 -6.03 23.65
N GLU A 86 -6.49 -6.04 24.22
CA GLU A 86 -7.58 -6.90 23.76
C GLU A 86 -7.94 -6.64 22.29
N PRO A 87 -8.16 -7.71 21.48
CA PRO A 87 -8.59 -7.54 20.11
C PRO A 87 -9.93 -6.80 20.01
N ARG A 88 -10.05 -5.94 18.99
CA ARG A 88 -11.27 -5.18 18.70
C ARG A 88 -11.58 -5.22 17.20
N CYS A 89 -12.84 -5.42 16.85
CA CYS A 89 -13.34 -5.30 15.48
C CYS A 89 -13.77 -3.84 15.21
N VAL A 90 -13.38 -3.26 14.07
CA VAL A 90 -13.82 -1.92 13.65
C VAL A 90 -15.34 -1.88 13.41
N ARG A 91 -15.92 -3.00 12.96
CA ARG A 91 -17.33 -3.10 12.60
C ARG A 91 -18.25 -3.40 13.79
N CYS A 92 -17.79 -4.23 14.74
CA CYS A 92 -18.66 -4.78 15.78
C CYS A 92 -18.61 -4.06 17.14
N LEU A 93 -17.70 -3.09 17.34
CA LEU A 93 -17.43 -2.45 18.64
C LEU A 93 -17.39 -3.50 19.79
N PRO A 94 -17.68 -3.28 21.11
CA PRO A 94 -17.13 -4.12 22.19
C PRO A 94 -17.41 -5.64 22.03
N LYS A 95 -16.55 -6.45 22.65
CA LYS A 95 -16.38 -7.93 22.57
C LYS A 95 -17.61 -8.81 22.34
N SER A 96 -18.82 -8.36 22.68
CA SER A 96 -20.03 -9.18 22.70
C SER A 96 -20.58 -9.58 21.32
N LEU A 97 -20.07 -9.02 20.22
CA LEU A 97 -20.65 -9.22 18.88
C LEU A 97 -19.72 -9.91 17.87
N CYS A 98 -18.57 -10.45 18.30
CA CYS A 98 -17.60 -11.09 17.38
C CYS A 98 -17.56 -12.62 17.43
N ASP A 99 -18.39 -13.27 18.26
CA ASP A 99 -18.59 -14.71 18.15
C ASP A 99 -19.57 -15.02 17.02
N THR A 100 -19.09 -15.70 15.98
CA THR A 100 -19.89 -16.29 14.90
C THR A 100 -20.91 -17.32 15.39
N LYS A 101 -21.01 -17.54 16.71
CA LYS A 101 -21.95 -18.47 17.36
C LYS A 101 -23.27 -17.84 17.77
N THR A 102 -23.38 -16.50 17.82
CA THR A 102 -24.63 -15.85 18.26
C THR A 102 -25.67 -15.73 17.15
N TRP A 103 -25.26 -15.70 15.88
CA TRP A 103 -26.19 -15.57 14.74
C TRP A 103 -27.01 -16.86 14.50
N LEU A 104 -26.42 -18.04 14.73
CA LEU A 104 -27.12 -19.32 14.63
C LEU A 104 -28.14 -19.52 15.75
N ASN A 105 -27.88 -19.00 16.96
CA ASN A 105 -28.80 -19.14 18.09
C ASN A 105 -30.00 -18.19 17.98
N SER A 106 -29.84 -16.98 17.41
CA SER A 106 -30.99 -16.10 17.15
C SER A 106 -31.99 -16.67 16.13
N ILE A 107 -31.52 -17.38 15.09
CA ILE A 107 -32.42 -17.97 14.08
C ILE A 107 -33.21 -19.18 14.64
N LEU A 108 -32.64 -19.91 15.60
CA LEU A 108 -33.29 -21.08 16.20
C LEU A 108 -34.38 -20.72 17.23
N GLU A 109 -34.33 -19.53 17.83
CA GLU A 109 -35.39 -19.05 18.73
C GLU A 109 -36.58 -18.42 17.98
N ASP A 110 -36.36 -17.76 16.84
CA ASP A 110 -37.43 -17.15 16.04
C ASP A 110 -38.37 -18.18 15.35
N HIS A 111 -37.99 -19.46 15.30
CA HIS A 111 -38.80 -20.55 14.76
C HIS A 111 -39.49 -21.43 15.83
N LYS A 112 -39.54 -20.99 17.09
CA LYS A 112 -40.26 -21.64 18.20
C LYS A 112 -41.43 -20.80 18.76
N LEU A 113 -42.19 -20.17 17.87
CA LEU A 113 -43.56 -19.70 18.13
C LEU A 113 -44.53 -20.38 17.16
#